data_AF-A0A803LA56-F1
#
_entry.id   AF-A0A803LA56-F1
#
_cell.length_a   1.000
_cell.length_b   1.000
_cell.length_c   1.000
_cell.angle_alpha   90.00
_cell.angle_beta   90.00
_cell.angle_gamma   90.00
#
_symmetry.space_group_name_H-M   'P 1'
#
loop_
_entity.id
_entity.type
_entity.pdbx_description
1 polymer ?
#
loop_
_entity_poly.entity_id
_entity_poly.type
_entity_poly.pdbx_seq_one_letter_code
_entity_poly.pdbx_strand_id
1 'polypeptide(L)'
;MAIEEEIKQKSGLTMAIDESKHEDNDDNHVSALCASSCYPDIIQDSLYILYAFIRDNYGRNIPEVESLVAHPIDYVRAVKDAGFEIVDGACDQVLDLVSLRKRLLDFVDNRMVYIAPNLSAIVGATVAAKLMVAAGGLELLGKMTACNVQLLGSQRRNLDGLSTRLHFGCLQESDILQTFPSALTIGASSVLASACSTAARVDSMGNDLTGNTGKNLREVVVNKINRYCNAGREHSDLRTNIAEGAPDSKALAGLS
;
A
#
# COMPACT_ATOMS: atom_id res chain seq x y z
N MET A 1 39.94 -5.28 -24.05
CA MET A 1 40.73 -5.64 -22.85
C MET A 1 40.98 -4.44 -21.94
N ALA A 2 41.67 -3.36 -22.35
CA ALA A 2 41.94 -2.22 -21.44
C ALA A 2 40.69 -1.40 -21.03
N ILE A 3 39.66 -1.31 -21.89
CA ILE A 3 38.45 -0.50 -21.62
C ILE A 3 37.47 -1.23 -20.68
N GLU A 4 37.43 -2.56 -20.70
CA GLU A 4 36.57 -3.36 -19.83
C GLU A 4 37.08 -3.39 -18.38
N GLU A 5 38.39 -3.31 -18.16
CA GLU A 5 38.98 -3.17 -16.82
C GLU A 5 38.68 -1.80 -16.20
N GLU A 6 38.66 -0.73 -17.00
CA GLU A 6 38.41 0.62 -16.49
C GLU A 6 36.93 0.84 -16.08
N ILE A 7 35.99 0.17 -16.75
CA ILE A 7 34.57 0.14 -16.35
C ILE A 7 34.37 -0.66 -15.06
N LYS A 8 35.13 -1.76 -14.89
CA LYS A 8 35.10 -2.58 -13.67
C LYS A 8 35.62 -1.83 -12.43
N GLN A 9 36.54 -0.89 -12.62
CA GLN A 9 37.19 -0.18 -11.51
C GLN A 9 36.45 1.10 -11.10
N LYS A 10 35.65 1.71 -11.99
CA LYS A 10 34.83 2.90 -11.69
C LYS A 10 33.40 2.60 -11.24
N SER A 11 32.89 1.38 -11.45
CA SER A 11 31.48 1.07 -11.16
C SER A 11 31.18 0.64 -9.71
N GLY A 12 32.18 0.37 -8.86
CA GLY A 12 32.06 0.28 -7.40
C GLY A 12 30.92 -0.59 -6.84
N LEU A 13 30.31 -1.47 -7.63
CA LEU A 13 29.09 -2.19 -7.27
C LEU A 13 29.14 -3.60 -7.88
N THR A 14 30.12 -4.38 -7.42
CA THR A 14 29.97 -5.83 -7.43
C THR A 14 29.68 -6.22 -6.00
N MET A 15 28.40 -6.42 -5.66
CA MET A 15 28.04 -7.07 -4.41
C MET A 15 28.63 -8.47 -4.44
N ALA A 16 29.66 -8.68 -3.63
CA ALA A 16 30.01 -10.02 -3.18
C ALA A 16 28.82 -10.53 -2.38
N ILE A 17 28.09 -11.50 -2.93
CA ILE A 17 27.29 -12.41 -2.12
C ILE A 17 28.32 -13.35 -1.49
N ASP A 18 28.84 -12.93 -0.34
CA ASP A 18 29.58 -13.81 0.56
C ASP A 18 28.54 -14.43 1.50
N GLU A 19 28.09 -15.64 1.15
CA GLU A 19 27.34 -16.53 2.02
C GLU A 19 28.28 -17.10 3.10
N SER A 20 28.80 -16.27 4.00
CA SER A 20 29.31 -16.73 5.30
C SER A 20 29.73 -15.58 6.22
N LYS A 21 28.77 -15.08 7.02
CA LYS A 21 28.95 -14.78 8.45
C LYS A 21 27.62 -14.30 9.05
N HIS A 22 26.93 -15.27 9.64
CA HIS A 22 26.02 -15.04 10.77
C HIS A 22 26.83 -14.41 11.90
N GLU A 23 26.43 -13.19 12.30
CA GLU A 23 26.62 -12.50 13.60
C GLU A 23 26.82 -11.00 13.35
N ASP A 24 25.77 -10.28 12.96
CA ASP A 24 25.75 -8.81 12.96
C ASP A 24 24.33 -8.31 13.32
N ASN A 25 24.04 -8.30 14.62
CA ASN A 25 23.07 -7.43 15.29
C ASN A 25 21.71 -7.19 14.57
N ASP A 26 20.85 -8.22 14.53
CA ASP A 26 19.51 -8.19 13.92
C ASP A 26 18.64 -6.98 14.37
N ASP A 27 18.86 -6.48 15.60
CA ASP A 27 18.14 -5.33 16.17
C ASP A 27 18.36 -4.01 15.39
N ASN A 28 19.53 -3.82 14.78
CA ASN A 28 19.83 -2.61 14.00
C ASN A 28 19.09 -2.62 12.65
N HIS A 29 18.95 -3.80 12.03
CA HIS A 29 18.30 -3.92 10.73
C HIS A 29 16.78 -3.80 10.81
N VAL A 30 16.15 -4.38 11.84
CA VAL A 30 14.71 -4.23 12.09
C VAL A 30 14.38 -2.78 12.45
N SER A 31 15.19 -2.12 13.29
CA SER A 31 14.97 -0.71 13.65
C SER A 31 15.10 0.24 12.45
N ALA A 32 16.10 0.02 11.60
CA ALA A 32 16.26 0.80 10.36
C ALA A 32 15.10 0.55 9.38
N LEU A 33 14.63 -0.69 9.27
CA LEU A 33 13.46 -1.03 8.47
C LEU A 33 12.21 -0.33 8.99
N CYS A 34 11.98 -0.35 10.31
CA CYS A 34 10.85 0.32 10.94
C CYS A 34 10.81 1.81 10.60
N ALA A 35 11.94 2.50 10.74
CA ALA A 35 12.06 3.90 10.37
C ALA A 35 11.77 4.10 8.86
N SER A 36 12.41 3.31 7.99
CA SER A 36 12.27 3.42 6.54
C SER A 36 10.86 3.17 6.01
N SER A 37 10.05 2.35 6.70
CA SER A 37 8.69 1.98 6.26
C SER A 37 7.64 3.08 6.44
N CYS A 38 7.87 4.03 7.36
CA CYS A 38 6.93 5.12 7.68
C CYS A 38 7.21 6.41 6.88
N TYR A 39 8.44 6.61 6.41
CA TYR A 39 8.82 7.81 5.67
C TYR A 39 8.16 7.96 4.28
N PRO A 40 7.89 6.89 3.50
CA PRO A 40 7.26 7.02 2.20
C PRO A 40 5.92 7.76 2.25
N ASP A 41 5.10 7.52 3.27
CA ASP A 41 3.80 8.20 3.43
C ASP A 41 3.98 9.69 3.74
N ILE A 42 4.89 10.01 4.68
CA ILE A 42 5.21 11.40 5.04
C ILE A 42 5.75 12.17 3.83
N ILE A 43 6.59 11.51 3.02
CA ILE A 43 7.12 12.08 1.78
C ILE A 43 6.00 12.27 0.77
N GLN A 44 5.01 11.37 0.70
CA GLN A 44 3.85 11.53 -0.18
C GLN A 44 3.04 12.78 0.16
N ASP A 45 2.76 12.98 1.44
CA ASP A 45 2.00 14.15 1.92
C ASP A 45 2.78 15.45 1.62
N SER A 46 4.08 15.44 1.88
CA SER A 46 4.97 16.57 1.58
C SER A 46 5.03 16.87 0.08
N LEU A 47 5.08 15.85 -0.76
CA LEU A 47 5.05 15.97 -2.22
C LEU A 47 3.73 16.60 -2.68
N TYR A 48 2.61 16.19 -2.11
CA TYR A 48 1.30 16.75 -2.45
C TYR A 48 1.20 18.24 -2.09
N ILE A 49 1.73 18.65 -0.93
CA ILE A 49 1.78 20.05 -0.51
C ILE A 49 2.65 20.89 -1.46
N LEU A 50 3.85 20.40 -1.81
CA LEU A 50 4.74 21.09 -2.74
C LEU A 50 4.15 21.18 -4.15
N TYR A 51 3.49 20.11 -4.61
CA TYR A 51 2.76 20.12 -5.88
C TYR A 51 1.66 21.19 -5.87
N ALA A 52 0.86 21.27 -4.80
CA ALA A 52 -0.16 22.30 -4.67
C ALA A 52 0.44 23.72 -4.71
N PHE A 53 1.57 23.94 -4.03
CA PHE A 53 2.30 25.21 -4.09
C PHE A 53 2.75 25.54 -5.52
N ILE A 54 3.37 24.60 -6.24
CA ILE A 54 3.82 24.81 -7.62
C ILE A 54 2.63 25.13 -8.51
N ARG A 55 1.55 24.36 -8.40
CA ARG A 55 0.31 24.59 -9.16
C ARG A 55 -0.28 25.98 -8.89
N ASP A 56 -0.36 26.40 -7.63
CA ASP A 56 -1.00 27.66 -7.27
C ASP A 56 -0.17 28.89 -7.72
N ASN A 57 1.16 28.76 -7.79
CA ASN A 57 2.08 29.82 -8.24
C ASN A 57 2.34 29.83 -9.75
N TYR A 58 2.31 28.66 -10.41
CA TYR A 58 2.56 28.54 -11.84
C TYR A 58 1.28 28.52 -12.69
N GLY A 59 0.17 28.03 -12.14
CA GLY A 59 -1.11 27.84 -12.86
C GLY A 59 -1.74 29.13 -13.38
N ARG A 60 -1.35 30.30 -12.86
CA ARG A 60 -1.77 31.61 -13.40
C ARG A 60 -1.07 32.01 -14.69
N ASN A 61 0.10 31.46 -14.98
CA ASN A 61 0.91 31.87 -16.13
C ASN A 61 0.56 31.10 -17.40
N ILE A 62 0.28 29.80 -17.29
CA ILE A 62 -0.13 28.96 -18.42
C ILE A 62 -1.17 27.92 -17.93
N PRO A 63 -2.47 28.26 -17.94
CA PRO A 63 -3.52 27.34 -17.50
C PRO A 63 -3.63 26.08 -18.37
N GLU A 64 -3.15 26.09 -19.63
CA GLU A 64 -3.22 24.91 -20.50
C GLU A 64 -2.33 23.75 -20.04
N VAL A 65 -1.22 24.00 -19.34
CA VAL A 65 -0.29 22.95 -18.88
C VAL A 65 -0.97 21.98 -17.91
N GLU A 66 -1.91 22.48 -17.09
CA GLU A 66 -2.66 21.67 -16.13
C GLU A 66 -3.62 20.68 -16.84
N SER A 67 -4.18 21.07 -17.98
CA SER A 67 -5.05 20.20 -18.78
C SER A 67 -4.27 19.18 -19.61
N LEU A 68 -3.02 19.50 -19.94
CA LEU A 68 -2.19 18.68 -20.82
C LEU A 68 -1.44 17.57 -20.07
N VAL A 69 -1.07 17.81 -18.81
CA VAL A 69 -0.27 16.87 -18.02
C VAL A 69 -1.08 16.28 -16.86
N ALA A 70 -1.55 15.04 -17.04
CA ALA A 70 -2.42 14.37 -16.08
C ALA A 70 -1.71 13.91 -14.79
N HIS A 71 -0.39 13.70 -14.83
CA HIS A 71 0.35 13.13 -13.70
C HIS A 71 1.17 14.21 -12.95
N PRO A 72 1.03 14.36 -11.61
CA PRO A 72 1.66 15.44 -10.84
C PRO A 72 3.18 15.57 -10.99
N ILE A 73 3.89 14.44 -11.06
CA ILE A 73 5.36 14.43 -11.21
C ILE A 73 5.76 14.92 -12.60
N ASP A 74 5.00 14.55 -13.63
CA ASP A 74 5.30 14.96 -15.00
C ASP A 74 4.95 16.44 -15.20
N TYR A 75 3.92 16.94 -14.49
CA TYR A 75 3.62 18.35 -14.44
C TYR A 75 4.79 19.14 -13.86
N VAL A 76 5.33 18.71 -12.71
CA VAL A 76 6.49 19.36 -12.08
C VAL A 76 7.73 19.34 -12.98
N ARG A 77 7.97 18.25 -13.72
CA ARG A 77 9.05 18.19 -14.71
C ARG A 77 8.84 19.20 -15.83
N ALA A 78 7.63 19.26 -16.40
CA ALA A 78 7.32 20.22 -17.46
C ALA A 78 7.44 21.68 -16.99
N VAL A 79 6.99 21.98 -15.77
CA VAL A 79 7.13 23.31 -15.15
C VAL A 79 8.60 23.66 -14.93
N LYS A 80 9.40 22.69 -14.49
CA LYS A 80 10.85 22.87 -14.33
C LYS A 80 11.55 23.14 -15.66
N ASP A 81 11.23 22.37 -16.70
CA ASP A 81 11.78 22.56 -18.04
C ASP A 81 11.38 23.91 -18.64
N ALA A 82 10.22 24.46 -18.24
CA ALA A 82 9.78 25.80 -18.63
C ALA A 82 10.55 26.93 -17.92
N GLY A 83 11.36 26.64 -16.90
CA GLY A 83 12.34 27.58 -16.31
C GLY A 83 11.75 28.75 -15.53
N PHE A 84 10.72 28.52 -14.71
CA PHE A 84 10.08 29.58 -13.93
C PHE A 84 10.72 29.78 -12.55
N GLU A 85 11.46 30.87 -12.38
CA GLU A 85 12.32 31.13 -11.22
C GLU A 85 11.62 31.00 -9.86
N ILE A 86 10.34 31.41 -9.75
CA ILE A 86 9.62 31.39 -8.45
C ILE A 86 9.41 29.97 -7.94
N VAL A 87 9.22 28.99 -8.84
CA VAL A 87 8.90 27.60 -8.48
C VAL A 87 10.05 26.64 -8.73
N ASP A 88 11.16 27.11 -9.32
CA ASP A 88 12.31 26.28 -9.70
C ASP A 88 12.86 25.49 -8.50
N GLY A 89 13.14 26.19 -7.39
CA GLY A 89 13.60 25.54 -6.15
C GLY A 89 12.59 24.55 -5.55
N ALA A 90 11.29 24.77 -5.72
CA ALA A 90 10.26 23.82 -5.28
C ALA A 90 10.22 22.59 -6.19
N CYS A 91 10.44 22.77 -7.51
CA CYS A 91 10.52 21.66 -8.46
C CYS A 91 11.72 20.76 -8.17
N ASP A 92 12.88 21.34 -7.85
CA ASP A 92 14.06 20.60 -7.37
C ASP A 92 13.74 19.74 -6.16
N GLN A 93 13.15 20.35 -5.14
CA GLN A 93 12.77 19.65 -3.91
C GLN A 93 11.80 18.50 -4.16
N VAL A 94 10.82 18.68 -5.05
CA VAL A 94 9.90 17.60 -5.41
C VAL A 94 10.64 16.44 -6.08
N LEU A 95 11.55 16.71 -7.02
CA LEU A 95 12.32 15.68 -7.70
C LEU A 95 13.24 14.90 -6.75
N ASP A 96 13.84 15.60 -5.79
CA ASP A 96 14.65 14.99 -4.73
C ASP A 96 13.80 14.10 -3.82
N LEU A 97 12.62 14.56 -3.41
CA LEU A 97 11.68 13.79 -2.59
C LEU A 97 11.15 12.54 -3.32
N VAL A 98 10.85 12.65 -4.62
CA VAL A 98 10.47 11.49 -5.45
C VAL A 98 11.59 10.46 -5.47
N SER A 99 12.83 10.91 -5.66
CA SER A 99 14.01 10.05 -5.69
C SER A 99 14.26 9.39 -4.34
N LEU A 100 14.09 10.13 -3.24
CA LEU A 100 14.22 9.61 -1.88
C LEU A 100 13.13 8.58 -1.55
N ARG A 101 11.87 8.88 -1.89
CA ARG A 101 10.74 7.93 -1.71
C ARG A 101 11.04 6.62 -2.40
N LYS A 102 11.52 6.67 -3.65
CA LYS A 102 11.89 5.45 -4.40
C LYS A 102 12.97 4.65 -3.68
N ARG A 103 14.06 5.30 -3.23
CA ARG A 103 15.14 4.63 -2.50
C ARG A 103 14.66 3.95 -1.21
N LEU A 104 13.72 4.56 -0.50
CA LEU A 104 13.14 3.99 0.71
C LEU A 104 12.27 2.77 0.40
N LEU A 105 11.42 2.84 -0.63
CA LEU A 105 10.61 1.71 -1.07
C LEU A 105 11.49 0.54 -1.53
N ASP A 106 12.50 0.81 -2.37
CA ASP A 106 13.46 -0.21 -2.82
C ASP A 106 14.22 -0.84 -1.63
N PHE A 107 14.55 -0.05 -0.61
CA PHE A 107 15.19 -0.58 0.60
C PHE A 107 14.26 -1.52 1.38
N VAL A 108 13.01 -1.12 1.60
CA VAL A 108 12.01 -1.94 2.29
C VAL A 108 11.76 -3.23 1.52
N ASP A 109 11.58 -3.15 0.20
CA ASP A 109 11.34 -4.31 -0.67
C ASP A 109 12.51 -5.31 -0.59
N ASN A 110 13.74 -4.83 -0.72
CA ASN A 110 14.94 -5.67 -0.66
C ASN A 110 15.12 -6.33 0.71
N ARG A 111 14.73 -5.67 1.80
CA ARG A 111 14.86 -6.23 3.16
C ARG A 111 13.74 -7.19 3.52
N MET A 112 12.51 -6.88 3.10
CA MET A 112 11.35 -7.68 3.45
C MET A 112 11.31 -9.06 2.79
N VAL A 113 11.98 -9.23 1.64
CA VAL A 113 12.17 -10.55 1.01
C VAL A 113 12.93 -11.52 1.92
N TYR A 114 13.85 -11.04 2.75
CA TYR A 114 14.61 -11.88 3.69
C TYR A 114 13.95 -11.97 5.06
N ILE A 115 13.30 -10.89 5.53
CA ILE A 115 12.72 -10.82 6.88
C ILE A 115 11.37 -11.53 6.95
N ALA A 116 10.48 -11.29 5.99
CA ALA A 116 9.14 -11.86 5.98
C ALA A 116 8.67 -12.15 4.55
N PRO A 117 9.24 -13.17 3.89
CA PRO A 117 8.91 -13.51 2.50
C PRO A 117 7.45 -13.93 2.32
N ASN A 118 6.85 -14.68 3.27
CA ASN A 118 5.47 -15.12 3.13
C ASN A 118 4.50 -13.97 3.38
N LEU A 119 4.74 -13.13 4.38
CA LEU A 119 3.90 -11.96 4.65
C LEU A 119 3.93 -10.98 3.47
N SER A 120 5.11 -10.70 2.93
CA SER A 120 5.30 -9.81 1.78
C SER A 120 4.66 -10.35 0.51
N ALA A 121 4.68 -11.68 0.32
CA ALA A 121 3.98 -12.31 -0.79
C ALA A 121 2.46 -12.14 -0.75
N ILE A 122 1.86 -11.89 0.43
CA ILE A 122 0.42 -11.67 0.59
C ILE A 122 0.05 -10.21 0.36
N VAL A 123 0.60 -9.30 1.16
CA VAL A 123 0.14 -7.89 1.22
C VAL A 123 1.07 -6.90 0.53
N GLY A 124 2.25 -7.33 0.06
CA GLY A 124 3.31 -6.46 -0.43
C GLY A 124 4.27 -6.03 0.69
N ALA A 125 5.51 -5.72 0.32
CA ALA A 125 6.60 -5.46 1.27
C ALA A 125 6.37 -4.19 2.10
N THR A 126 5.85 -3.10 1.50
CA THR A 126 5.56 -1.86 2.24
C THR A 126 4.50 -2.07 3.33
N VAL A 127 3.39 -2.74 2.99
CA VAL A 127 2.30 -3.01 3.94
C VAL A 127 2.76 -4.03 5.00
N ALA A 128 3.50 -5.06 4.59
CA ALA A 128 4.05 -6.05 5.51
C ALA A 128 5.00 -5.41 6.54
N ALA A 129 5.87 -4.50 6.10
CA ALA A 129 6.75 -3.75 6.99
C ALA A 129 5.93 -2.94 8.00
N LYS A 130 4.95 -2.14 7.54
CA LYS A 130 4.08 -1.35 8.41
C LYS A 130 3.33 -2.20 9.45
N LEU A 131 2.81 -3.36 9.06
CA LEU A 131 2.16 -4.29 9.98
C LEU A 131 3.14 -4.82 11.04
N MET A 132 4.35 -5.17 10.63
CA MET A 132 5.39 -5.64 11.54
C MET A 132 5.78 -4.55 12.53
N VAL A 133 5.96 -3.30 12.08
CA VAL A 133 6.23 -2.15 12.97
C VAL A 133 5.07 -1.94 13.95
N ALA A 134 3.84 -1.89 13.43
CA ALA A 134 2.65 -1.62 14.23
C ALA A 134 2.38 -2.72 15.28
N ALA A 135 2.73 -3.97 14.96
CA ALA A 135 2.62 -5.09 15.89
C ALA A 135 3.79 -5.18 16.89
N GLY A 136 4.91 -4.50 16.63
CA GLY A 136 6.13 -4.58 17.44
C GLY A 136 7.00 -5.81 17.13
N GLY A 137 6.90 -6.34 15.92
CA GLY A 137 7.68 -7.48 15.46
C GLY A 137 6.85 -8.63 14.88
N LEU A 138 7.53 -9.51 14.17
CA LEU A 138 6.92 -10.61 13.42
C LEU A 138 6.30 -11.68 14.32
N GLU A 139 6.95 -11.99 15.45
CA GLU A 139 6.46 -12.97 16.42
C GLU A 139 5.15 -12.51 17.08
N LEU A 140 5.09 -11.24 17.48
CA LEU A 140 3.89 -10.64 18.08
C LEU A 140 2.75 -10.59 17.06
N LEU A 141 3.04 -10.19 15.82
CA LEU A 141 2.07 -10.22 14.71
C LEU A 141 1.50 -11.63 14.49
N GLY A 142 2.36 -12.66 14.58
CA GLY A 142 1.96 -14.06 14.46
C GLY A 142 1.00 -14.54 15.56
N LYS A 143 1.11 -13.98 16.77
CA LYS A 143 0.23 -14.28 17.93
C LYS A 143 -1.09 -13.52 17.90
N MET A 144 -1.18 -12.44 17.12
CA MET A 144 -2.38 -11.60 17.05
C MET A 144 -3.55 -12.33 16.37
N THR A 145 -4.76 -12.10 16.90
CA THR A 145 -6.01 -12.51 16.25
C THR A 145 -6.31 -11.62 15.05
N ALA A 146 -7.11 -12.11 14.10
CA ALA A 146 -7.47 -11.35 12.91
C ALA A 146 -8.05 -9.96 13.24
N CYS A 147 -8.92 -9.87 14.25
CA CYS A 147 -9.51 -8.60 14.70
C CYS A 147 -8.44 -7.60 15.16
N ASN A 148 -7.45 -8.06 15.93
CA ASN A 148 -6.36 -7.19 16.38
C ASN A 148 -5.50 -6.71 15.22
N VAL A 149 -5.21 -7.59 14.26
CA VAL A 149 -4.45 -7.23 13.04
C VAL A 149 -5.21 -6.22 12.18
N GLN A 150 -6.54 -6.31 12.09
CA GLN A 150 -7.37 -5.33 11.34
C GLN A 150 -7.28 -3.90 11.91
N LEU A 151 -7.06 -3.79 13.22
CA LEU A 151 -6.97 -2.52 13.93
C LEU A 151 -5.55 -1.92 13.94
N LEU A 152 -4.55 -2.64 13.42
CA LEU A 152 -3.18 -2.13 13.34
C LEU A 152 -3.07 -0.93 12.41
N GLY A 153 -2.61 0.20 12.94
CA GLY A 153 -2.50 1.44 12.17
C GLY A 153 -3.80 2.23 12.04
N SER A 154 -4.92 1.77 12.64
CA SER A 154 -6.13 2.60 12.73
C SER A 154 -5.90 3.70 13.78
N GLN A 155 -5.54 4.92 13.35
CA GLN A 155 -5.57 6.07 14.24
C GLN A 155 -7.03 6.43 14.55
N ARG A 156 -7.38 6.50 15.85
CA ARG A 156 -8.64 7.12 16.26
C ARG A 156 -8.56 8.63 16.03
N ARG A 157 -9.11 9.09 14.92
CA ARG A 157 -9.42 10.51 14.76
C ARG A 157 -10.69 10.81 15.56
N ASN A 158 -10.51 11.25 16.82
CA ASN A 158 -11.58 11.91 17.57
C ASN A 158 -11.78 13.30 16.93
N LEU A 159 -12.54 13.36 15.84
CA LEU A 159 -13.04 14.61 15.27
C LEU A 159 -14.56 14.61 15.42
N ASP A 160 -15.06 15.70 16.00
CA ASP A 160 -16.43 15.90 16.41
C ASP A 160 -17.45 15.59 15.31
N GLY A 161 -18.42 14.73 15.63
CA GLY A 161 -19.78 14.77 15.08
C GLY A 161 -20.05 14.24 13.67
N LEU A 162 -19.04 13.84 12.87
CA LEU A 162 -19.26 13.26 11.53
C LEU A 162 -18.84 11.80 11.50
N SER A 163 -19.77 10.91 11.13
CA SER A 163 -19.64 9.43 11.16
C SER A 163 -18.22 8.97 10.84
N THR A 164 -17.53 8.44 11.85
CA THR A 164 -16.19 7.88 11.73
C THR A 164 -16.28 6.68 10.80
N ARG A 165 -15.97 6.87 9.52
CA ARG A 165 -15.54 5.74 8.69
C ARG A 165 -14.39 5.12 9.47
N LEU A 166 -14.62 3.93 10.03
CA LEU A 166 -13.57 3.13 10.65
C LEU A 166 -12.53 2.93 9.55
N HIS A 167 -11.48 3.74 9.58
CA HIS A 167 -10.37 3.61 8.66
C HIS A 167 -9.71 2.29 9.02
N PHE A 168 -9.93 1.28 8.19
CA PHE A 168 -9.26 0.00 8.30
C PHE A 168 -7.77 0.28 8.24
N GLY A 169 -7.00 -0.39 9.10
CA GLY A 169 -5.59 -0.10 9.34
C GLY A 169 -4.67 -0.26 8.13
N CYS A 170 -3.38 -0.48 8.35
CA CYS A 170 -2.37 -0.61 7.29
C CYS A 170 -2.77 -1.61 6.17
N LEU A 171 -3.62 -2.59 6.48
CA LEU A 171 -4.16 -3.55 5.51
C LEU A 171 -4.95 -2.92 4.34
N GLN A 172 -5.59 -1.77 4.54
CA GLN A 172 -6.39 -1.12 3.49
C GLN A 172 -5.53 -0.62 2.32
N GLU A 173 -4.25 -0.39 2.57
CA GLU A 173 -3.28 -0.01 1.55
C GLU A 173 -2.85 -1.17 0.66
N SER A 174 -3.22 -2.41 0.99
CA SER A 174 -2.89 -3.56 0.15
C SER A 174 -3.62 -3.50 -1.19
N ASP A 175 -2.91 -3.86 -2.25
CA ASP A 175 -3.43 -3.92 -3.63
C ASP A 175 -4.70 -4.80 -3.73
N ILE A 176 -4.74 -5.86 -2.91
CA ILE A 176 -5.88 -6.75 -2.78
C ILE A 176 -7.10 -5.91 -2.41
N LEU A 177 -7.10 -5.24 -1.25
CA LEU A 177 -8.26 -4.49 -0.78
C LEU A 177 -8.57 -3.22 -1.60
N GLN A 178 -7.57 -2.57 -2.19
CA GLN A 178 -7.78 -1.40 -3.04
C GLN A 178 -8.57 -1.72 -4.33
N THR A 179 -8.46 -2.95 -4.82
CA THR A 179 -9.19 -3.40 -6.02
C THR A 179 -10.66 -3.72 -5.71
N PHE A 180 -11.04 -3.91 -4.44
CA PHE A 180 -12.38 -4.37 -4.06
C PHE A 180 -13.35 -3.23 -3.66
N PRO A 181 -14.67 -3.39 -3.91
CA PRO A 181 -15.67 -2.42 -3.50
C PRO A 181 -15.71 -2.17 -1.99
N SER A 182 -15.81 -0.91 -1.59
CA SER A 182 -15.76 -0.47 -0.19
C SER A 182 -16.84 -1.07 0.72
N ALA A 183 -17.94 -1.57 0.15
CA ALA A 183 -19.07 -2.15 0.90
C ALA A 183 -18.75 -3.52 1.51
N LEU A 184 -17.82 -4.28 0.92
CA LEU A 184 -17.47 -5.64 1.37
C LEU A 184 -16.09 -5.71 2.04
N THR A 185 -15.43 -4.56 2.20
CA THR A 185 -14.04 -4.47 2.70
C THR A 185 -13.89 -4.98 4.13
N ILE A 186 -14.92 -4.90 4.98
CA ILE A 186 -14.88 -5.39 6.37
C ILE A 186 -14.60 -6.89 6.41
N GLY A 187 -15.39 -7.68 5.66
CA GLY A 187 -15.24 -9.13 5.59
C GLY A 187 -13.95 -9.55 4.89
N ALA A 188 -13.61 -8.88 3.79
CA ALA A 188 -12.38 -9.13 3.05
C ALA A 188 -11.13 -8.86 3.89
N SER A 189 -11.13 -7.75 4.64
CA SER A 189 -10.06 -7.38 5.57
C SER A 189 -9.85 -8.45 6.65
N SER A 190 -10.91 -9.10 7.13
CA SER A 190 -10.80 -10.14 8.17
C SER A 190 -10.12 -11.41 7.66
N VAL A 191 -10.45 -11.80 6.42
CA VAL A 191 -9.80 -12.93 5.73
C VAL A 191 -8.32 -12.63 5.49
N LEU A 192 -8.01 -11.43 5.00
CA LEU A 192 -6.64 -11.00 4.76
C LEU A 192 -5.82 -10.94 6.06
N ALA A 193 -6.37 -10.37 7.13
CA ALA A 193 -5.75 -10.29 8.44
C ALA A 193 -5.39 -11.67 9.01
N SER A 194 -6.31 -12.64 8.89
CA SER A 194 -6.07 -14.02 9.33
C SER A 194 -4.90 -14.68 8.59
N ALA A 195 -4.80 -14.42 7.28
CA ALA A 195 -3.70 -14.91 6.47
C ALA A 195 -2.38 -14.24 6.84
N CYS A 196 -2.39 -12.94 7.16
CA CYS A 196 -1.22 -12.20 7.63
C CYS A 196 -0.67 -12.79 8.95
N SER A 197 -1.53 -13.04 9.96
CA SER A 197 -1.09 -13.69 11.21
C SER A 197 -0.51 -15.09 11.00
N THR A 198 -1.01 -15.81 9.98
CA THR A 198 -0.52 -17.15 9.65
C THR A 198 0.84 -17.07 8.96
N ALA A 199 0.98 -16.21 7.94
CA ALA A 199 2.25 -15.98 7.26
C ALA A 199 3.32 -15.43 8.20
N ALA A 200 2.98 -14.46 9.05
CA ALA A 200 3.89 -13.92 10.06
C ALA A 200 4.41 -15.02 11.01
N ARG A 201 3.55 -15.97 11.42
CA ARG A 201 3.99 -17.13 12.19
C ARG A 201 4.97 -18.01 11.42
N VAL A 202 4.66 -18.34 10.17
CA VAL A 202 5.54 -19.16 9.31
C VAL A 202 6.90 -18.50 9.11
N ASP A 203 6.91 -17.19 8.85
CA ASP A 203 8.13 -16.40 8.70
C ASP A 203 8.92 -16.35 10.02
N SER A 204 8.27 -16.14 11.17
CA SER A 204 8.94 -16.11 12.49
C SER A 204 9.56 -17.46 12.88
N MET A 205 9.01 -18.56 12.38
CA MET A 205 9.53 -19.91 12.59
C MET A 205 10.62 -20.30 11.58
N GLY A 206 10.81 -19.52 10.51
CA GLY A 206 11.76 -19.84 9.44
C GLY A 206 11.39 -21.06 8.60
N ASN A 207 10.12 -21.49 8.61
CA ASN A 207 9.70 -22.75 7.98
C ASN A 207 9.66 -22.71 6.44
N ASP A 208 9.52 -21.53 5.83
CA ASP A 208 9.49 -21.37 4.37
C ASP A 208 10.05 -20.00 3.94
N LEU A 209 11.33 -19.96 3.57
CA LEU A 209 11.99 -18.74 3.09
C LEU A 209 11.72 -18.44 1.61
N THR A 210 11.07 -19.35 0.87
CA THR A 210 10.81 -19.16 -0.58
C THR A 210 9.59 -18.28 -0.86
N GLY A 211 8.77 -18.03 0.17
CA GLY A 211 7.52 -17.29 0.05
C GLY A 211 6.38 -18.10 -0.60
N ASN A 212 6.57 -19.40 -0.83
CA ASN A 212 5.58 -20.23 -1.53
C ASN A 212 4.31 -20.40 -0.69
N THR A 213 4.45 -20.57 0.63
CA THR A 213 3.33 -20.59 1.57
C THR A 213 2.53 -19.30 1.51
N GLY A 214 3.21 -18.15 1.47
CA GLY A 214 2.58 -16.84 1.30
C GLY A 214 1.82 -16.70 -0.02
N LYS A 215 2.39 -17.17 -1.14
CA LYS A 215 1.72 -17.16 -2.45
C LYS A 215 0.45 -18.02 -2.46
N ASN A 216 0.51 -19.22 -1.89
CA ASN A 216 -0.65 -20.10 -1.76
C ASN A 216 -1.74 -19.48 -0.87
N LEU A 217 -1.34 -18.87 0.26
CA LEU A 217 -2.27 -18.15 1.14
C LEU A 217 -2.93 -16.96 0.42
N ARG A 218 -2.17 -16.21 -0.38
CA ARG A 218 -2.71 -15.09 -1.18
C ARG A 218 -3.78 -15.57 -2.15
N GLU A 219 -3.54 -16.69 -2.84
CA GLU A 219 -4.53 -17.27 -3.76
C GLU A 219 -5.82 -17.67 -3.03
N VAL A 220 -5.70 -18.32 -1.87
CA VAL A 220 -6.85 -18.68 -1.02
C VAL A 220 -7.63 -17.43 -0.58
N VAL A 221 -6.94 -16.38 -0.17
CA VAL A 221 -7.55 -15.10 0.25
C VAL A 221 -8.31 -14.47 -0.91
N VAL A 222 -7.69 -14.33 -2.08
CA VAL A 222 -8.31 -13.74 -3.27
C VAL A 222 -9.55 -14.55 -3.68
N ASN A 223 -9.44 -15.88 -3.72
CA ASN A 223 -10.58 -16.74 -4.05
C ASN A 223 -11.73 -16.60 -3.06
N LYS A 224 -11.44 -16.50 -1.76
CA LYS A 224 -12.46 -16.33 -0.73
C LYS A 224 -13.13 -14.95 -0.80
N ILE A 225 -12.36 -13.89 -1.07
CA ILE A 225 -12.89 -12.54 -1.27
C ILE A 225 -13.78 -12.47 -2.53
N ASN A 226 -13.35 -13.09 -3.63
CA ASN A 226 -14.13 -13.16 -4.86
C ASN A 226 -15.49 -13.87 -4.67
N ARG A 227 -15.52 -14.94 -3.87
CA ARG A 227 -16.79 -15.60 -3.49
C ARG A 227 -17.75 -14.66 -2.76
N TYR A 228 -17.25 -13.84 -1.83
CA TYR A 228 -18.10 -12.84 -1.16
C TYR A 228 -18.63 -11.78 -2.13
N CYS A 229 -17.84 -11.38 -3.12
CA CYS A 229 -18.29 -10.44 -4.16
C CYS A 229 -19.41 -11.03 -5.02
N ASN A 230 -19.26 -12.30 -5.45
CA ASN A 230 -20.25 -12.95 -6.31
C ASN A 230 -21.55 -13.25 -5.55
N ALA A 231 -21.46 -13.72 -4.30
CA ALA A 231 -22.63 -13.94 -3.45
C ALA A 231 -23.39 -12.63 -3.13
N GLY A 232 -22.66 -11.51 -3.01
CA GLY A 232 -23.26 -10.19 -2.82
C GLY A 232 -24.07 -9.70 -4.03
N ARG A 233 -23.63 -10.04 -5.26
CA ARG A 233 -24.36 -9.72 -6.51
C ARG A 233 -25.62 -10.55 -6.66
N GLU A 234 -25.55 -11.86 -6.41
CA GLU A 234 -26.73 -12.72 -6.47
C GLU A 234 -27.84 -12.27 -5.51
N HIS A 235 -27.47 -11.79 -4.32
CA HIS A 235 -28.43 -11.29 -3.33
C HIS A 235 -28.97 -9.87 -3.66
N SER A 236 -28.22 -9.03 -4.37
CA SER A 236 -28.76 -7.78 -4.91
C SER A 236 -29.70 -8.04 -6.07
N ASP A 237 -29.34 -8.96 -6.98
CA ASP A 237 -30.13 -9.30 -8.16
C ASP A 237 -31.46 -9.96 -7.77
N LEU A 238 -31.48 -10.79 -6.71
CA LEU A 238 -32.73 -11.30 -6.15
C LEU A 238 -33.64 -10.19 -5.58
N ARG A 239 -33.07 -9.14 -4.98
CA ARG A 239 -33.84 -8.02 -4.43
C ARG A 239 -34.45 -7.14 -5.54
N THR A 240 -33.72 -6.91 -6.64
CA THR A 240 -34.23 -6.16 -7.79
C THR A 240 -35.35 -6.93 -8.50
N ASN A 241 -35.18 -8.24 -8.69
CA ASN A 241 -36.20 -9.10 -9.31
C ASN A 241 -37.48 -9.21 -8.48
N ILE A 242 -37.40 -9.15 -7.14
CA ILE A 242 -38.59 -9.10 -6.27
C ILE A 242 -39.28 -7.73 -6.34
N ALA A 243 -38.53 -6.64 -6.52
CA ALA A 243 -39.09 -5.29 -6.63
C ALA A 243 -39.81 -5.03 -7.96
N GLU A 244 -39.36 -5.63 -9.07
CA GLU A 244 -40.01 -5.54 -10.38
C GLU A 244 -41.22 -6.48 -10.53
N GLY A 245 -41.38 -7.47 -9.64
CA GLY A 245 -42.48 -8.44 -9.65
C GLY A 245 -43.70 -8.05 -8.79
N ALA A 246 -43.74 -6.86 -8.18
CA ALA A 246 -44.88 -6.43 -7.38
C ALA A 246 -46.00 -5.88 -8.29
N PRO A 247 -47.20 -6.49 -8.32
CA PRO A 247 -48.32 -5.93 -9.08
C PRO A 247 -48.78 -4.60 -8.46
N ASP A 248 -48.94 -3.58 -9.31
CA ASP A 248 -49.47 -2.26 -8.94
C ASP A 248 -50.77 -2.39 -8.14
N SER A 249 -50.73 -2.08 -6.84
CA SER A 249 -51.89 -2.10 -5.94
C SER A 249 -52.89 -0.95 -6.18
N LYS A 250 -52.86 -0.30 -7.35
CA LYS A 250 -53.76 0.81 -7.71
C LYS A 250 -55.03 0.40 -8.48
N ALA A 251 -55.31 -0.89 -8.65
CA ALA A 251 -56.49 -1.37 -9.39
C ALA A 251 -57.72 -1.77 -8.53
N LEU A 252 -57.77 -1.46 -7.23
CA LEU A 252 -58.88 -1.83 -6.33
C LEU A 252 -59.53 -0.67 -5.56
N ALA A 253 -59.60 0.52 -6.18
CA ALA A 253 -60.31 1.68 -5.63
C ALA A 253 -61.43 2.18 -6.56
N GLY A 254 -62.23 1.27 -7.12
CA GLY A 254 -63.30 1.63 -8.03
C GLY A 254 -64.37 0.56 -8.15
N LEU A 255 -64.89 0.06 -7.03
CA LEU A 255 -66.15 -0.69 -6.95
C LEU A 255 -66.61 -0.67 -5.49
N SER A 256 -67.22 0.44 -5.05
CA SER A 256 -68.45 0.45 -4.24
C SER A 256 -68.98 1.86 -4.10
#